data_AF-A0A7Y4Y7M8-F1
#
_entry.id   AF-A0A7Y4Y7M8-F1
#
_cell.length_a   1.000
_cell.length_b   1.000
_cell.length_c   1.000
_cell.angle_alpha   90.00
_cell.angle_beta   90.00
_cell.angle_gamma   90.00
#
_symmetry.space_group_name_H-M   'P 1'
#
loop_
_entity.id
_entity.type
_entity.pdbx_description
1 polymer ?
#
loop_
_entity_poly.entity_id
_entity_poly.type
_entity_poly.pdbx_seq_one_letter_code
_entity_poly.pdbx_strand_id
1 'polypeptide(L)'
;MKKSYSTLIQSVLFFKKGFMRFGFVFLMMMFFIAEESVGQTTYTWNQTGVASWAVAANWTPIRTTPATNDILIFNNAATTTVNNIPTETIGQLAVSATTTVKLRPAVAGNTLTIAGLIASDDLTVTTGSALNIDDPANALTIFVGVGATGVISGNMTLEFGADHRLNAADASGIVFNSPAFFIQYCSGNAFTNSGTPNAIVFNTGATFEQHWGLDPFALLEPASKVVFNTGSLFDYSPSFSADPLSFSGRKYADLFISGLIPTITCTGSSAVQIDNLDIGDVSLNFNMTGNPGHSIKGNISVSPLGSLHFAPASAATINFNGTAAQTINNTISPMVTFGNNQEVVFNNPAGITFTGDATFNNLVTFTSGVVTIANPKALTFSATATVAGASNASFVDGKVAKIGNSAFTFPVGKTNCGITGTIKGYAALAISNFMGTTASTDQFTAEYKRGDALPLGNGMITNLGISHVSRCDYWTLTRDGATASTVDIALSWNSTINNCASYPATYINDLTTLTIAHNSNIPATSPWDNFATVGSYTGTALAGQISWTGVQSGTFGAFALASISFLTNPLPSTSIT
;
A
#
# COMPACT_ATOMS: atom_id res chain seq x y z
N MET A 1 42.97 43.91 -80.83
CA MET A 1 43.22 42.98 -79.70
C MET A 1 43.31 43.79 -78.41
N LYS A 2 42.51 43.39 -77.41
CA LYS A 2 42.60 43.66 -75.96
C LYS A 2 42.64 45.13 -75.49
N LYS A 3 41.55 45.71 -74.96
CA LYS A 3 40.87 45.52 -73.64
C LYS A 3 41.71 45.88 -72.41
N SER A 4 41.06 46.67 -71.53
CA SER A 4 41.11 46.61 -70.06
C SER A 4 42.33 47.32 -69.43
N TYR A 5 42.20 48.35 -68.58
CA TYR A 5 41.74 48.19 -67.19
C TYR A 5 41.40 49.51 -66.43
N SER A 6 41.10 50.64 -67.08
CA SER A 6 41.02 51.93 -66.34
C SER A 6 39.60 52.44 -66.00
N THR A 7 38.53 51.75 -66.34
CA THR A 7 37.14 52.24 -66.18
C THR A 7 36.26 51.35 -65.29
N LEU A 8 36.85 50.63 -64.33
CA LEU A 8 36.09 49.81 -63.37
C LEU A 8 36.21 50.23 -61.89
N ILE A 9 36.73 51.43 -61.59
CA ILE A 9 36.85 51.92 -60.19
C ILE A 9 36.07 53.23 -59.93
N GLN A 10 35.61 53.97 -60.95
CA GLN A 10 34.83 55.20 -60.71
C GLN A 10 33.29 55.02 -60.76
N SER A 11 32.77 53.92 -61.31
CA SER A 11 31.32 53.71 -61.43
C SER A 11 30.70 52.96 -60.23
N VAL A 12 31.51 52.41 -59.31
CA VAL A 12 31.02 51.72 -58.11
C VAL A 12 30.89 52.67 -56.90
N LEU A 13 31.45 53.88 -56.97
CA LEU A 13 31.34 54.87 -55.89
C LEU A 13 30.16 55.84 -56.03
N PHE A 14 29.48 55.89 -57.19
CA PHE A 14 28.31 56.76 -57.40
C PHE A 14 26.95 56.05 -57.23
N PHE A 15 26.92 54.72 -57.13
CA PHE A 15 25.69 53.98 -56.82
C PHE A 15 25.50 53.66 -55.32
N LYS A 16 26.46 54.02 -54.46
CA LYS A 16 26.41 53.77 -53.00
C LYS A 16 26.05 54.97 -52.14
N LYS A 17 25.89 56.18 -52.69
CA LYS A 17 25.60 57.40 -51.91
C LYS A 17 24.23 58.05 -52.20
N GLY A 18 23.47 57.57 -53.18
CA GLY A 18 22.16 58.12 -53.56
C GLY A 18 20.93 57.41 -52.98
N PHE A 19 21.04 56.13 -52.60
CA PHE A 19 19.89 55.35 -52.12
C PHE A 19 19.79 55.26 -50.58
N MET A 20 20.72 55.88 -49.86
CA MET A 20 20.83 55.78 -48.40
C MET A 20 20.38 57.06 -47.66
N ARG A 21 19.56 57.91 -48.33
CA ARG A 21 19.02 59.14 -47.72
C ARG A 21 17.52 59.37 -47.92
N PHE A 22 16.79 58.40 -48.47
CA PHE A 22 15.33 58.43 -48.52
C PHE A 22 14.64 57.17 -47.93
N GLY A 23 15.42 56.16 -47.52
CA GLY A 23 14.93 54.95 -46.85
C GLY A 23 15.13 54.92 -45.34
N PHE A 24 15.61 56.01 -44.73
CA PHE A 24 15.94 56.07 -43.30
C PHE A 24 14.98 56.91 -42.45
N VAL A 25 13.97 57.53 -43.07
CA VAL A 25 12.92 58.30 -42.37
C VAL A 25 11.59 57.51 -42.30
N PHE A 26 11.48 56.37 -42.99
CA PHE A 26 10.30 55.50 -42.93
C PHE A 26 10.53 54.19 -42.14
N LEU A 27 11.77 53.88 -41.75
CA LEU A 27 12.13 52.73 -40.89
C LEU A 27 12.38 53.16 -39.43
N MET A 28 11.81 54.30 -39.03
CA MET A 28 11.80 54.79 -37.66
C MET A 28 10.38 55.23 -37.24
N MET A 29 9.35 54.80 -37.97
CA MET A 29 8.10 54.38 -37.32
C MET A 29 8.37 52.97 -36.79
N MET A 30 9.11 52.91 -35.68
CA MET A 30 8.95 51.80 -34.77
C MET A 30 7.44 51.69 -34.55
N PHE A 31 6.91 50.52 -34.89
CA PHE A 31 5.77 49.95 -34.19
C PHE A 31 6.03 50.14 -32.69
N PHE A 32 5.60 51.26 -32.13
CA PHE A 32 5.05 51.25 -30.79
C PHE A 32 3.78 50.41 -30.95
N ILE A 33 3.93 49.09 -30.91
CA ILE A 33 2.91 48.30 -30.22
C ILE A 33 3.01 48.89 -28.83
N ALA A 34 2.05 49.75 -28.47
CA ALA A 34 1.75 49.93 -27.08
C ALA A 34 1.42 48.51 -26.61
N GLU A 35 2.38 47.82 -26.01
CA GLU A 35 2.05 46.93 -24.91
C GLU A 35 1.38 47.86 -23.91
N GLU A 36 0.06 48.01 -24.06
CA GLU A 36 -0.73 48.49 -22.96
C GLU A 36 -0.51 47.45 -21.86
N SER A 37 0.46 47.74 -21.00
CA SER A 37 0.52 47.19 -19.67
C SER A 37 -0.75 47.68 -18.98
N VAL A 38 -1.86 47.01 -19.26
CA VAL A 38 -3.08 47.15 -18.49
C VAL A 38 -2.67 46.72 -17.09
N GLY A 39 -2.77 47.66 -16.14
CA GLY A 39 -2.43 47.38 -14.76
C GLY A 39 -3.20 46.16 -14.28
N GLN A 40 -2.51 45.29 -13.52
CA GLN A 40 -3.14 44.17 -12.83
C GLN A 40 -4.42 44.66 -12.15
N THR A 41 -5.57 44.12 -12.56
CA THR A 41 -6.87 44.54 -12.04
C THR A 41 -7.58 43.36 -11.39
N THR A 42 -8.16 43.60 -10.21
CA THR A 42 -8.97 42.62 -9.51
C THR A 42 -10.44 42.80 -9.87
N TYR A 43 -11.05 41.74 -10.37
CA TYR A 43 -12.44 41.68 -10.76
C TYR A 43 -13.19 40.68 -9.88
N THR A 44 -14.25 41.14 -9.23
CA THR A 44 -15.13 40.30 -8.42
C THR A 44 -16.39 39.97 -9.20
N TRP A 45 -16.72 38.68 -9.28
CA TRP A 45 -17.97 38.21 -9.88
C TRP A 45 -19.18 38.68 -9.06
N ASN A 46 -20.12 39.38 -9.68
CA ASN A 46 -21.24 40.02 -8.99
C ASN A 46 -22.61 39.37 -9.28
N GLN A 47 -22.63 38.21 -9.95
CA GLN A 47 -23.86 37.50 -10.30
C GLN A 47 -24.10 36.27 -9.41
N THR A 48 -25.37 35.92 -9.24
CA THR A 48 -25.84 34.66 -8.65
C THR A 48 -26.66 33.87 -9.67
N GLY A 49 -26.64 32.53 -9.62
CA GLY A 49 -27.30 31.72 -10.65
C GLY A 49 -26.47 31.66 -11.93
N VAL A 50 -27.13 31.61 -13.10
CA VAL A 50 -26.47 31.43 -14.42
C VAL A 50 -26.17 32.78 -15.07
N ALA A 51 -24.91 33.04 -15.39
CA ALA A 51 -24.50 34.23 -16.12
C ALA A 51 -23.21 34.00 -16.94
N SER A 52 -22.95 34.87 -17.91
CA SER A 52 -21.86 34.71 -18.89
C SER A 52 -20.56 35.35 -18.44
N TRP A 53 -19.47 34.60 -18.54
CA TRP A 53 -18.09 35.04 -18.31
C TRP A 53 -17.74 36.28 -19.16
N ALA A 54 -18.21 36.27 -20.41
CA ALA A 54 -17.88 37.28 -21.42
C ALA A 54 -18.67 38.60 -21.27
N VAL A 55 -19.67 38.66 -20.40
CA VAL A 55 -20.44 39.90 -20.16
C VAL A 55 -19.71 40.77 -19.14
N ALA A 56 -19.10 41.86 -19.60
CA ALA A 56 -18.25 42.74 -18.79
C ALA A 56 -18.91 43.25 -17.49
N ALA A 57 -20.22 43.51 -17.49
CA ALA A 57 -20.97 44.02 -16.34
C ALA A 57 -21.19 42.98 -15.22
N ASN A 58 -20.93 41.69 -15.48
CA ASN A 58 -20.97 40.63 -14.47
C ASN A 58 -19.76 40.64 -13.53
N TRP A 59 -18.80 41.53 -13.79
CA TRP A 59 -17.61 41.76 -12.99
C TRP A 59 -17.67 43.15 -12.37
N THR A 60 -17.09 43.28 -11.17
CA THR A 60 -16.90 44.57 -10.48
C THR A 60 -15.41 44.77 -10.20
N PRO A 61 -14.77 45.84 -10.71
CA PRO A 61 -15.30 46.82 -11.67
C PRO A 61 -15.67 46.19 -13.03
N ILE A 62 -16.33 46.92 -13.93
CA ILE A 62 -16.75 46.38 -15.24
C ILE A 62 -15.50 45.97 -16.03
N ARG A 63 -15.43 44.70 -16.47
CA ARG A 63 -14.27 44.11 -17.15
C ARG A 63 -14.33 44.27 -18.66
N THR A 64 -14.14 45.49 -19.17
CA THR A 64 -14.20 45.78 -20.63
C THR A 64 -12.93 45.43 -21.40
N THR A 65 -11.80 45.31 -20.71
CA THR A 65 -10.49 45.02 -21.30
C THR A 65 -9.85 43.84 -20.57
N PRO A 66 -10.29 42.59 -20.85
CA PRO A 66 -9.64 41.39 -20.34
C PRO A 66 -8.13 41.39 -20.55
N ALA A 67 -7.36 41.17 -19.50
CA ALA A 67 -5.90 41.12 -19.54
C ALA A 67 -5.35 39.83 -18.92
N THR A 68 -4.15 39.44 -19.35
CA THR A 68 -3.49 38.18 -18.94
C THR A 68 -3.00 38.18 -17.50
N ASN A 69 -3.04 39.32 -16.82
CA ASN A 69 -2.63 39.52 -15.44
C ASN A 69 -3.83 39.81 -14.51
N ASP A 70 -5.06 39.64 -14.99
CA ASP A 70 -6.27 39.88 -14.19
C ASP A 70 -6.40 38.90 -13.02
N ILE A 71 -6.86 39.41 -11.87
CA ILE A 71 -7.25 38.59 -10.73
C ILE A 71 -8.77 38.45 -10.75
N LEU A 72 -9.29 37.24 -10.91
CA LEU A 72 -10.72 36.96 -10.93
C LEU A 72 -11.17 36.28 -9.63
N ILE A 73 -12.14 36.88 -8.94
CA ILE A 73 -12.59 36.46 -7.60
C ILE A 73 -14.07 36.07 -7.62
N PHE A 74 -14.35 34.91 -7.04
CA PHE A 74 -15.68 34.43 -6.67
C PHE A 74 -15.77 34.31 -5.15
N ASN A 75 -16.54 35.18 -4.48
CA ASN A 75 -16.61 35.27 -3.02
C ASN A 75 -17.98 35.68 -2.49
N ASN A 76 -19.05 35.37 -3.24
CA ASN A 76 -20.40 35.84 -2.97
C ASN A 76 -21.23 34.91 -2.06
N ALA A 77 -20.64 33.83 -1.53
CA ALA A 77 -21.31 32.82 -0.71
C ALA A 77 -22.55 32.20 -1.37
N ALA A 78 -22.57 32.15 -2.70
CA ALA A 78 -23.66 31.58 -3.48
C ALA A 78 -23.16 30.46 -4.39
N THR A 79 -24.11 29.73 -4.97
CA THR A 79 -23.85 28.85 -6.12
C THR A 79 -24.07 29.64 -7.40
N THR A 80 -23.06 29.71 -8.26
CA THR A 80 -23.13 30.39 -9.57
C THR A 80 -22.65 29.49 -10.68
N THR A 81 -23.36 29.52 -11.82
CA THR A 81 -22.97 28.87 -13.06
C THR A 81 -22.47 29.93 -14.02
N VAL A 82 -21.21 29.81 -14.40
CA VAL A 82 -20.51 30.74 -15.27
C VAL A 82 -20.37 30.11 -16.65
N ASN A 83 -21.16 30.59 -17.61
CA ASN A 83 -21.17 30.04 -18.96
C ASN A 83 -20.35 30.89 -19.95
N ASN A 84 -20.14 30.34 -21.14
CA ASN A 84 -19.40 30.98 -22.23
C ASN A 84 -17.95 31.35 -21.86
N ILE A 85 -17.26 30.50 -21.11
CA ILE A 85 -15.83 30.73 -20.80
C ILE A 85 -15.02 30.52 -22.09
N PRO A 86 -14.33 31.55 -22.60
CA PRO A 86 -13.52 31.44 -23.81
C PRO A 86 -12.18 30.73 -23.53
N THR A 87 -11.39 30.48 -24.57
CA THR A 87 -9.96 30.26 -24.35
C THR A 87 -9.33 31.59 -23.96
N GLU A 88 -8.76 31.66 -22.76
CA GLU A 88 -8.28 32.91 -22.17
C GLU A 88 -7.11 32.63 -21.22
N THR A 89 -6.22 33.62 -21.08
CA THR A 89 -5.20 33.64 -20.04
C THR A 89 -5.54 34.73 -19.03
N ILE A 90 -5.45 34.42 -17.75
CA ILE A 90 -5.66 35.33 -16.62
C ILE A 90 -4.49 35.23 -15.66
N GLY A 91 -4.33 36.22 -14.78
CA GLY A 91 -3.29 36.21 -13.75
C GLY A 91 -3.63 35.20 -12.67
N GLN A 92 -4.83 35.33 -12.07
CA GLN A 92 -5.27 34.52 -10.93
C GLN A 92 -6.76 34.22 -10.95
N LEU A 93 -7.15 33.10 -10.34
CA LEU A 93 -8.51 32.69 -10.07
C LEU A 93 -8.67 32.30 -8.60
N ALA A 94 -9.54 32.98 -7.87
CA ALA A 94 -9.80 32.71 -6.47
C ALA A 94 -11.29 32.42 -6.20
N VAL A 95 -11.57 31.31 -5.51
CA VAL A 95 -12.90 30.95 -5.04
C VAL A 95 -12.89 30.85 -3.51
N SER A 96 -13.68 31.69 -2.85
CA SER A 96 -13.66 31.86 -1.39
C SER A 96 -15.05 32.11 -0.81
N ALA A 97 -15.12 32.30 0.52
CA ALA A 97 -16.36 32.64 1.24
C ALA A 97 -17.51 31.68 0.96
N THR A 98 -17.27 30.36 1.02
CA THR A 98 -18.28 29.30 0.79
C THR A 98 -18.99 29.40 -0.57
N THR A 99 -18.32 29.94 -1.58
CA THR A 99 -18.86 30.09 -2.93
C THR A 99 -18.70 28.78 -3.71
N THR A 100 -19.74 28.38 -4.44
CA THR A 100 -19.68 27.25 -5.39
C THR A 100 -19.75 27.76 -6.82
N VAL A 101 -18.71 27.54 -7.60
CA VAL A 101 -18.61 27.97 -9.00
C VAL A 101 -18.75 26.76 -9.92
N LYS A 102 -19.63 26.86 -10.92
CA LYS A 102 -19.83 25.86 -11.98
C LYS A 102 -19.44 26.47 -13.32
N LEU A 103 -18.25 26.12 -13.82
CA LEU A 103 -17.69 26.62 -15.07
C LEU A 103 -18.24 25.83 -16.28
N ARG A 104 -18.64 26.55 -17.32
CA ARG A 104 -19.05 25.99 -18.62
C ARG A 104 -18.34 26.72 -19.77
N PRO A 105 -17.55 26.03 -20.60
CA PRO A 105 -16.86 26.65 -21.71
C PRO A 105 -17.83 27.11 -22.81
N ALA A 106 -17.40 28.08 -23.62
CA ALA A 106 -18.17 28.53 -24.78
C ALA A 106 -18.23 27.47 -25.89
N VAL A 107 -17.16 26.70 -26.07
CA VAL A 107 -17.05 25.60 -27.03
C VAL A 107 -16.15 24.50 -26.47
N ALA A 108 -16.30 23.27 -26.98
CA ALA A 108 -15.45 22.14 -26.59
C ALA A 108 -13.96 22.43 -26.88
N GLY A 109 -13.11 22.12 -25.90
CA GLY A 109 -11.66 22.26 -26.01
C GLY A 109 -11.11 23.61 -25.57
N ASN A 110 -11.94 24.51 -25.05
CA ASN A 110 -11.46 25.77 -24.49
C ASN A 110 -10.51 25.52 -23.32
N THR A 111 -9.53 26.40 -23.18
CA THR A 111 -8.54 26.36 -22.10
C THR A 111 -8.53 27.69 -21.35
N LEU A 112 -8.74 27.64 -20.04
CA LEU A 112 -8.50 28.76 -19.13
C LEU A 112 -7.10 28.60 -18.53
N THR A 113 -6.18 29.45 -18.93
CA THR A 113 -4.80 29.46 -18.46
C THR A 113 -4.62 30.46 -17.33
N ILE A 114 -3.98 30.02 -16.24
CA ILE A 114 -3.61 30.85 -15.10
C ILE A 114 -2.10 31.10 -15.20
N ALA A 115 -1.71 32.29 -15.67
CA ALA A 115 -0.32 32.64 -15.93
C ALA A 115 0.48 32.94 -14.65
N GLY A 116 -0.22 33.22 -13.56
CA GLY A 116 0.35 33.58 -12.27
C GLY A 116 0.85 35.01 -12.20
N LEU A 117 0.99 35.50 -10.96
CA LEU A 117 1.50 36.82 -10.64
C LEU A 117 2.63 36.70 -9.61
N ILE A 118 3.42 37.77 -9.46
CA ILE A 118 4.54 37.74 -8.52
C ILE A 118 4.00 37.69 -7.08
N ALA A 119 4.32 36.61 -6.35
CA ALA A 119 4.21 36.43 -4.91
C ALA A 119 2.82 36.16 -4.30
N SER A 120 1.98 35.35 -4.94
CA SER A 120 0.88 34.66 -4.25
C SER A 120 0.49 33.36 -4.94
N ASP A 121 -0.40 32.57 -4.32
CA ASP A 121 -1.06 31.49 -5.02
C ASP A 121 -2.00 32.03 -6.10
N ASP A 122 -2.01 31.39 -7.25
CA ASP A 122 -2.67 31.91 -8.46
C ASP A 122 -3.98 31.21 -8.78
N LEU A 123 -4.09 29.92 -8.43
CA LEU A 123 -5.37 29.21 -8.37
C LEU A 123 -5.68 28.90 -6.90
N THR A 124 -6.71 29.52 -6.33
CA THR A 124 -7.11 29.25 -4.95
C THR A 124 -8.56 28.83 -4.82
N VAL A 125 -8.80 27.77 -4.05
CA VAL A 125 -10.15 27.36 -3.62
C VAL A 125 -10.11 27.12 -2.12
N THR A 126 -10.68 28.02 -1.33
CA THR A 126 -10.61 27.93 0.13
C THR A 126 -11.54 26.85 0.67
N THR A 127 -11.28 26.38 1.89
CA THR A 127 -12.17 25.44 2.59
C THR A 127 -13.62 25.93 2.61
N GLY A 128 -14.55 25.01 2.35
CA GLY A 128 -15.99 25.28 2.24
C GLY A 128 -16.45 25.86 0.91
N SER A 129 -15.53 26.27 0.02
CA SER A 129 -15.83 26.69 -1.35
C SER A 129 -15.65 25.54 -2.35
N ALA A 130 -16.17 25.70 -3.57
CA ALA A 130 -16.03 24.72 -4.64
C ALA A 130 -15.79 25.36 -6.02
N LEU A 131 -14.88 24.78 -6.81
CA LEU A 131 -14.64 25.13 -8.21
C LEU A 131 -14.87 23.91 -9.09
N ASN A 132 -15.98 23.90 -9.82
CA ASN A 132 -16.42 22.76 -10.61
C ASN A 132 -16.44 23.10 -12.09
N ILE A 133 -16.26 22.09 -12.94
CA ILE A 133 -16.55 22.15 -14.37
C ILE A 133 -17.81 21.32 -14.60
N ASP A 134 -18.89 21.95 -15.06
CA ASP A 134 -20.25 21.36 -15.11
C ASP A 134 -20.84 21.51 -16.52
N ASP A 135 -20.21 20.92 -17.53
CA ASP A 135 -20.71 20.92 -18.91
C ASP A 135 -20.64 19.53 -19.55
N PRO A 136 -21.78 18.85 -19.77
CA PRO A 136 -21.77 17.47 -20.25
C PRO A 136 -21.34 17.34 -21.72
N ALA A 137 -21.26 18.43 -22.48
CA ALA A 137 -21.01 18.40 -23.92
C ALA A 137 -19.65 19.01 -24.29
N ASN A 138 -19.25 20.08 -23.62
CA ASN A 138 -18.07 20.84 -24.00
C ASN A 138 -16.96 20.68 -22.95
N ALA A 139 -15.84 20.08 -23.36
CA ALA A 139 -14.66 19.96 -22.52
C ALA A 139 -14.05 21.34 -22.22
N LEU A 140 -13.57 21.54 -20.99
CA LEU A 140 -12.81 22.70 -20.53
C LEU A 140 -11.54 22.18 -19.85
N THR A 141 -10.42 22.83 -20.14
CA THR A 141 -9.18 22.63 -19.40
C THR A 141 -8.89 23.86 -18.54
N ILE A 142 -8.63 23.66 -17.25
CA ILE A 142 -7.97 24.66 -16.39
C ILE A 142 -6.49 24.32 -16.35
N PHE A 143 -5.64 25.24 -16.79
CA PHE A 143 -4.20 25.03 -16.88
C PHE A 143 -3.44 26.07 -16.05
N VAL A 144 -2.70 25.63 -15.03
CA VAL A 144 -1.77 26.47 -14.27
C VAL A 144 -0.43 26.54 -15.02
N GLY A 145 -0.06 27.75 -15.44
CA GLY A 145 1.09 28.03 -16.28
C GLY A 145 2.44 27.88 -15.57
N VAL A 146 3.52 28.12 -16.31
CA VAL A 146 4.90 28.04 -15.78
C VAL A 146 5.12 29.13 -14.73
N GLY A 147 5.63 28.74 -13.57
CA GLY A 147 5.89 29.60 -12.43
C GLY A 147 4.64 29.93 -11.59
N ALA A 148 3.44 29.56 -12.04
CA ALA A 148 2.20 29.77 -11.31
C ALA A 148 1.92 28.62 -10.34
N THR A 149 1.23 28.91 -9.23
CA THR A 149 0.87 27.90 -8.23
C THR A 149 -0.64 27.79 -8.00
N GLY A 150 -1.09 26.58 -7.66
CA GLY A 150 -2.46 26.29 -7.27
C GLY A 150 -2.55 25.65 -5.90
N VAL A 151 -3.41 26.18 -5.03
CA VAL A 151 -3.71 25.66 -3.70
C VAL A 151 -5.22 25.47 -3.53
N ILE A 152 -5.63 24.22 -3.40
CA ILE A 152 -7.02 23.82 -3.23
C ILE A 152 -7.20 23.23 -1.83
N SER A 153 -8.03 23.85 -1.01
CA SER A 153 -8.46 23.37 0.32
C SER A 153 -9.98 23.18 0.42
N GLY A 154 -10.70 23.51 -0.66
CA GLY A 154 -12.12 23.23 -0.84
C GLY A 154 -12.37 22.09 -1.82
N ASN A 155 -13.54 22.10 -2.46
CA ASN A 155 -13.97 21.03 -3.34
C ASN A 155 -13.73 21.35 -4.82
N MET A 156 -13.59 20.32 -5.63
CA MET A 156 -13.60 20.43 -7.09
C MET A 156 -14.27 19.21 -7.69
N THR A 157 -15.16 19.42 -8.65
CA THR A 157 -15.82 18.35 -9.39
C THR A 157 -15.64 18.57 -10.88
N LEU A 158 -15.15 17.55 -11.58
CA LEU A 158 -15.22 17.45 -13.03
C LEU A 158 -16.44 16.59 -13.37
N GLU A 159 -17.54 17.24 -13.74
CA GLU A 159 -18.84 16.60 -13.91
C GLU A 159 -18.89 15.62 -15.11
N PHE A 160 -19.94 14.80 -15.12
CA PHE A 160 -20.14 13.77 -16.12
C PHE A 160 -20.31 14.33 -17.54
N GLY A 161 -19.67 13.67 -18.52
CA GLY A 161 -19.95 13.89 -19.95
C GLY A 161 -18.69 14.12 -20.78
N ALA A 162 -18.11 15.33 -20.69
CA ALA A 162 -16.98 15.72 -21.52
C ALA A 162 -15.61 15.47 -20.86
N ASP A 163 -14.54 15.46 -21.65
CA ASP A 163 -13.14 15.30 -21.19
C ASP A 163 -12.61 16.57 -20.48
N HIS A 164 -13.21 16.93 -19.35
CA HIS A 164 -12.73 18.03 -18.52
C HIS A 164 -11.35 17.74 -17.95
N ARG A 165 -10.49 18.77 -17.82
CA ARG A 165 -9.14 18.58 -17.31
C ARG A 165 -8.69 19.68 -16.36
N LEU A 166 -7.91 19.27 -15.38
CA LEU A 166 -7.06 20.13 -14.55
C LEU A 166 -5.60 19.77 -14.84
N ASN A 167 -4.72 20.75 -15.05
CA ASN A 167 -3.31 20.47 -15.27
C ASN A 167 -2.42 21.64 -14.84
N ALA A 168 -1.14 21.36 -14.61
CA ALA A 168 -0.13 22.37 -14.37
C ALA A 168 1.10 22.15 -15.27
N ALA A 169 1.82 23.23 -15.55
CA ALA A 169 3.07 23.20 -16.31
C ALA A 169 4.23 22.64 -15.47
N ASP A 170 4.25 22.94 -14.17
CA ASP A 170 5.34 22.58 -13.27
C ASP A 170 4.98 21.42 -12.34
N ALA A 171 6.00 20.72 -11.85
CA ALA A 171 5.83 19.73 -10.79
C ALA A 171 5.35 20.42 -9.52
N SER A 172 4.40 19.81 -8.81
CA SER A 172 3.70 20.41 -7.67
C SER A 172 3.03 21.75 -7.98
N GLY A 173 2.73 22.02 -9.27
CA GLY A 173 2.07 23.27 -9.68
C GLY A 173 0.65 23.39 -9.13
N ILE A 174 -0.02 22.28 -8.78
CA ILE A 174 -1.30 22.29 -8.05
C ILE A 174 -1.22 21.33 -6.86
N VAL A 175 -1.61 21.83 -5.69
CA VAL A 175 -1.61 21.10 -4.42
C VAL A 175 -3.00 21.12 -3.78
N PHE A 176 -3.52 19.93 -3.47
CA PHE A 176 -4.71 19.71 -2.67
C PHE A 176 -4.31 19.49 -1.21
N ASN A 177 -4.74 20.37 -0.32
CA ASN A 177 -4.48 20.31 1.12
C ASN A 177 -5.77 19.97 1.88
N SER A 178 -5.65 19.28 3.02
CA SER A 178 -6.81 18.96 3.85
C SER A 178 -7.68 20.21 4.13
N PRO A 179 -9.03 20.11 4.02
CA PRO A 179 -9.84 18.91 3.76
C PRO A 179 -10.25 18.75 2.28
N ALA A 180 -9.41 19.15 1.32
CA ALA A 180 -9.81 19.21 -0.08
C ALA A 180 -10.33 17.89 -0.63
N PHE A 181 -11.34 18.00 -1.50
CA PHE A 181 -12.05 16.87 -2.09
C PHE A 181 -12.22 17.07 -3.59
N PHE A 182 -11.58 16.22 -4.40
CA PHE A 182 -11.67 16.25 -5.85
C PHE A 182 -12.48 15.07 -6.37
N ILE A 183 -13.47 15.30 -7.23
CA ILE A 183 -14.31 14.25 -7.82
C ILE A 183 -14.17 14.23 -9.33
N GLN A 184 -13.89 13.05 -9.88
CA GLN A 184 -13.90 12.76 -11.31
C GLN A 184 -15.16 11.98 -11.71
N TYR A 185 -16.08 12.67 -12.40
CA TYR A 185 -17.15 12.07 -13.19
C TYR A 185 -16.91 12.21 -14.70
N CYS A 186 -15.97 13.07 -15.11
CA CYS A 186 -15.69 13.35 -16.50
C CYS A 186 -15.13 12.14 -17.25
N SER A 187 -15.31 12.12 -18.56
CA SER A 187 -14.65 11.13 -19.42
C SER A 187 -13.15 11.43 -19.55
N GLY A 188 -12.37 10.45 -20.03
CA GLY A 188 -10.93 10.60 -20.18
C GLY A 188 -10.20 10.76 -18.83
N ASN A 189 -8.94 11.20 -18.85
CA ASN A 189 -8.18 11.45 -17.62
C ASN A 189 -8.48 12.86 -17.08
N ALA A 190 -8.77 12.99 -15.78
CA ALA A 190 -8.90 14.28 -15.09
C ALA A 190 -7.66 15.18 -15.22
N PHE A 191 -6.49 14.57 -15.39
CA PHE A 191 -5.22 15.25 -15.62
C PHE A 191 -4.69 14.94 -17.02
N THR A 192 -3.92 15.84 -17.64
CA THR A 192 -3.47 15.62 -19.03
C THR A 192 -2.51 14.42 -19.12
N ASN A 193 -2.60 13.64 -20.18
CA ASN A 193 -1.73 12.47 -20.42
C ASN A 193 -0.36 12.82 -21.02
N SER A 194 0.11 14.06 -20.84
CA SER A 194 1.37 14.56 -21.40
C SER A 194 1.95 15.70 -20.58
N GLY A 195 3.21 16.07 -20.81
CA GLY A 195 3.90 17.15 -20.10
C GLY A 195 4.52 16.70 -18.77
N THR A 196 4.66 17.63 -17.83
CA THR A 196 5.46 17.45 -16.62
C THR A 196 4.86 16.41 -15.66
N PRO A 197 5.65 15.43 -15.18
CA PRO A 197 5.25 14.52 -14.11
C PRO A 197 5.04 15.23 -12.77
N ASN A 198 4.27 14.60 -11.88
CA ASN A 198 4.03 15.05 -10.50
C ASN A 198 3.46 16.47 -10.42
N ALA A 199 2.70 16.89 -11.43
CA ALA A 199 2.13 18.23 -11.52
C ALA A 199 1.02 18.46 -10.47
N ILE A 200 0.31 17.40 -10.07
CA ILE A 200 -0.80 17.43 -9.14
C ILE A 200 -0.42 16.67 -7.87
N VAL A 201 -0.61 17.26 -6.70
CA VAL A 201 -0.25 16.66 -5.42
C VAL A 201 -1.46 16.65 -4.49
N PHE A 202 -1.78 15.48 -3.93
CA PHE A 202 -2.72 15.32 -2.83
C PHE A 202 -1.93 15.12 -1.54
N ASN A 203 -2.06 16.06 -0.61
CA ASN A 203 -1.43 15.98 0.71
C ASN A 203 -2.29 15.23 1.71
N THR A 204 -1.73 14.97 2.90
CA THR A 204 -2.43 14.32 4.01
C THR A 204 -3.79 14.97 4.26
N GLY A 205 -4.84 14.15 4.33
CA GLY A 205 -6.21 14.56 4.56
C GLY A 205 -6.94 15.16 3.34
N ALA A 206 -6.34 15.13 2.15
CA ALA A 206 -7.03 15.40 0.89
C ALA A 206 -7.49 14.10 0.20
N THR A 207 -8.58 14.18 -0.56
CA THR A 207 -9.17 13.02 -1.24
C THR A 207 -9.34 13.27 -2.74
N PHE A 208 -9.04 12.26 -3.55
CA PHE A 208 -9.46 12.16 -4.94
C PHE A 208 -10.43 10.98 -5.07
N GLU A 209 -11.65 11.25 -5.54
CA GLU A 209 -12.69 10.24 -5.79
C GLU A 209 -12.92 10.08 -7.29
N GLN A 210 -12.79 8.84 -7.78
CA GLN A 210 -13.03 8.49 -9.18
C GLN A 210 -14.28 7.64 -9.31
N HIS A 211 -15.24 8.14 -10.08
CA HIS A 211 -16.47 7.41 -10.45
C HIS A 211 -16.57 7.08 -11.93
N TRP A 212 -15.86 7.83 -12.77
CA TRP A 212 -15.69 7.56 -14.20
C TRP A 212 -14.30 8.03 -14.64
N GLY A 213 -13.78 7.46 -15.71
CA GLY A 213 -12.81 8.05 -16.60
C GLY A 213 -11.59 7.15 -16.76
N LEU A 214 -10.53 7.68 -17.34
CA LEU A 214 -9.23 7.03 -17.31
C LEU A 214 -8.49 7.40 -16.02
N ASP A 215 -7.51 6.59 -15.64
CA ASP A 215 -6.77 6.70 -14.39
C ASP A 215 -6.12 8.10 -14.18
N PRO A 216 -5.95 8.55 -12.93
CA PRO A 216 -5.35 9.85 -12.65
C PRO A 216 -3.83 9.90 -12.89
N PHE A 217 -3.15 8.76 -13.10
CA PHE A 217 -1.70 8.80 -13.33
C PHE A 217 -1.39 9.35 -14.71
N ALA A 218 -2.23 9.04 -15.71
CA ALA A 218 -2.32 9.60 -17.07
C ALA A 218 -1.05 9.48 -17.96
N LEU A 219 0.15 9.53 -17.39
CA LEU A 219 1.42 9.25 -18.05
C LEU A 219 1.72 7.74 -18.04
N LEU A 220 2.54 7.30 -18.99
CA LEU A 220 3.03 5.92 -19.03
C LEU A 220 3.84 5.59 -17.77
N GLU A 221 3.63 4.38 -17.24
CA GLU A 221 4.37 3.89 -16.08
C GLU A 221 5.90 3.92 -16.30
N PRO A 222 6.71 4.20 -15.26
CA PRO A 222 6.31 4.52 -13.90
C PRO A 222 6.02 6.03 -13.68
N ALA A 223 6.07 6.87 -14.72
CA ALA A 223 5.80 8.30 -14.58
C ALA A 223 4.32 8.54 -14.26
N SER A 224 4.02 9.55 -13.43
CA SER A 224 2.67 9.91 -13.01
C SER A 224 2.45 11.41 -13.12
N LYS A 225 1.22 11.83 -13.42
CA LYS A 225 0.76 13.21 -13.21
C LYS A 225 0.49 13.55 -11.77
N VAL A 226 -0.01 12.57 -11.01
CA VAL A 226 -0.47 12.75 -9.64
C VAL A 226 0.52 12.16 -8.64
N VAL A 227 0.67 12.81 -7.51
CA VAL A 227 1.34 12.30 -6.31
C VAL A 227 0.32 12.22 -5.19
N PHE A 228 0.13 11.02 -4.64
CA PHE A 228 -0.61 10.79 -3.40
C PHE A 228 0.41 10.70 -2.26
N ASN A 229 0.53 11.76 -1.45
CA ASN A 229 1.39 11.73 -0.27
C ASN A 229 0.73 10.93 0.85
N THR A 230 1.53 10.29 1.70
CA THR A 230 1.02 9.46 2.82
C THR A 230 -0.07 10.19 3.62
N GLY A 231 -1.20 9.51 3.82
CA GLY A 231 -2.41 10.02 4.48
C GLY A 231 -3.36 10.81 3.58
N SER A 232 -3.11 10.93 2.27
CA SER A 232 -4.14 11.28 1.29
C SER A 232 -4.94 10.04 0.89
N LEU A 233 -6.19 10.21 0.49
CA LEU A 233 -7.05 9.11 0.01
C LEU A 233 -7.24 9.18 -1.50
N PHE A 234 -6.99 8.06 -2.18
CA PHE A 234 -7.56 7.78 -3.49
C PHE A 234 -8.74 6.82 -3.33
N ASP A 235 -9.95 7.33 -3.57
CA ASP A 235 -11.19 6.58 -3.55
C ASP A 235 -11.55 6.18 -4.99
N TYR A 236 -11.50 4.89 -5.28
CA TYR A 236 -11.89 4.33 -6.56
C TYR A 236 -13.25 3.65 -6.44
N SER A 237 -14.30 4.35 -6.88
CA SER A 237 -15.71 3.97 -6.73
C SER A 237 -16.49 4.07 -8.04
N PRO A 238 -16.12 3.29 -9.08
CA PRO A 238 -16.68 3.40 -10.42
C PRO A 238 -18.19 3.12 -10.48
N SER A 239 -18.91 3.88 -11.31
CA SER A 239 -20.38 3.86 -11.37
C SER A 239 -20.99 3.16 -12.60
N PHE A 240 -20.26 2.99 -13.71
CA PHE A 240 -20.87 2.54 -14.99
C PHE A 240 -20.10 1.46 -15.75
N SER A 241 -18.76 1.47 -15.68
CA SER A 241 -17.89 0.45 -16.27
C SER A 241 -16.59 0.38 -15.48
N ALA A 242 -15.89 -0.76 -15.54
CA ALA A 242 -14.64 -0.92 -14.80
C ALA A 242 -13.62 -0.02 -15.48
N ASP A 243 -13.46 1.18 -14.94
CA ASP A 243 -12.34 2.01 -15.34
C ASP A 243 -11.05 1.27 -14.99
N PRO A 244 -9.98 1.43 -15.77
CA PRO A 244 -8.75 0.70 -15.51
C PRO A 244 -8.06 1.28 -14.27
N LEU A 245 -8.35 0.72 -13.09
CA LEU A 245 -7.55 0.95 -11.90
C LEU A 245 -6.12 0.46 -12.19
N SER A 246 -5.18 1.40 -12.26
CA SER A 246 -3.83 1.15 -12.75
C SER A 246 -2.87 0.83 -11.62
N PHE A 247 -2.31 -0.38 -11.55
CA PHE A 247 -1.35 -0.72 -10.48
C PHE A 247 0.11 -0.64 -10.94
N SER A 248 0.39 -1.05 -12.17
CA SER A 248 1.77 -1.21 -12.65
C SER A 248 2.55 0.10 -12.58
N GLY A 249 3.62 0.10 -11.77
CA GLY A 249 4.50 1.25 -11.55
C GLY A 249 3.88 2.40 -10.77
N ARG A 250 2.71 2.21 -10.13
CA ARG A 250 1.96 3.26 -9.45
C ARG A 250 2.23 3.29 -7.94
N LYS A 251 1.99 4.46 -7.35
CA LYS A 251 2.09 4.70 -5.91
C LYS A 251 0.79 5.31 -5.42
N TYR A 252 0.22 4.67 -4.41
CA TYR A 252 -0.95 5.09 -3.68
C TYR A 252 -0.55 5.33 -2.23
N ALA A 253 -1.15 6.36 -1.62
CA ALA A 253 -1.18 6.47 -0.17
C ALA A 253 -2.28 5.53 0.34
N ASP A 254 -3.40 6.07 0.82
CA ASP A 254 -4.56 5.27 1.18
C ASP A 254 -5.39 5.02 -0.08
N LEU A 255 -5.76 3.76 -0.32
CA LEU A 255 -6.55 3.33 -1.47
C LEU A 255 -7.82 2.66 -0.97
N PHE A 256 -8.96 3.28 -1.24
CA PHE A 256 -10.27 2.69 -1.03
C PHE A 256 -10.86 2.24 -2.37
N ILE A 257 -11.41 1.04 -2.41
CA ILE A 257 -11.97 0.46 -3.62
C ILE A 257 -13.38 -0.04 -3.32
N SER A 258 -14.38 0.54 -3.97
CA SER A 258 -15.78 0.14 -3.82
C SER A 258 -16.56 0.33 -5.13
N GLY A 259 -17.88 0.19 -5.09
CA GLY A 259 -18.75 0.67 -6.16
C GLY A 259 -19.56 -0.42 -6.84
N LEU A 260 -20.19 -0.07 -7.97
CA LEU A 260 -21.21 -0.92 -8.60
C LEU A 260 -20.64 -2.10 -9.38
N ILE A 261 -19.31 -2.25 -9.39
CA ILE A 261 -18.58 -3.20 -10.21
C ILE A 261 -18.11 -4.33 -9.30
N PRO A 262 -18.72 -5.52 -9.39
CA PRO A 262 -18.50 -6.58 -8.41
C PRO A 262 -17.07 -7.12 -8.44
N THR A 263 -16.34 -6.94 -9.53
CA THR A 263 -14.97 -7.43 -9.68
C THR A 263 -14.11 -6.42 -10.42
N ILE A 264 -13.01 -6.03 -9.77
CA ILE A 264 -11.96 -5.19 -10.32
C ILE A 264 -10.72 -6.05 -10.47
N THR A 265 -10.05 -5.97 -11.62
CA THR A 265 -8.84 -6.75 -11.89
C THR A 265 -7.71 -5.82 -12.30
N CYS A 266 -6.60 -5.90 -11.57
CA CYS A 266 -5.40 -5.12 -11.83
C CYS A 266 -4.28 -6.05 -12.30
N THR A 267 -3.60 -5.68 -13.39
CA THR A 267 -2.51 -6.45 -13.98
C THR A 267 -1.30 -5.55 -14.26
N GLY A 268 -0.13 -6.19 -14.42
CA GLY A 268 1.12 -5.55 -14.80
C GLY A 268 2.31 -6.06 -14.00
N SER A 269 3.51 -5.68 -14.42
CA SER A 269 4.77 -6.25 -13.93
C SER A 269 5.61 -5.25 -13.13
N SER A 270 5.36 -3.95 -13.26
CA SER A 270 6.06 -2.92 -12.50
C SER A 270 5.49 -2.86 -11.08
N ALA A 271 6.36 -2.69 -10.08
CA ALA A 271 5.96 -2.68 -8.67
C ALA A 271 4.91 -1.60 -8.37
N VAL A 272 3.90 -1.95 -7.59
CA VAL A 272 2.91 -1.02 -7.02
C VAL A 272 3.22 -0.84 -5.53
N GLN A 273 3.02 0.36 -5.02
CA GLN A 273 3.14 0.67 -3.60
C GLN A 273 1.83 1.26 -3.11
N ILE A 274 1.33 0.74 -2.00
CA ILE A 274 0.10 1.20 -1.34
C ILE A 274 0.43 1.37 0.15
N ASP A 275 0.02 2.47 0.77
CA ASP A 275 0.05 2.59 2.23
C ASP A 275 -1.09 1.74 2.81
N ASN A 276 -2.33 2.23 2.90
CA ASN A 276 -3.47 1.41 3.33
C ASN A 276 -4.32 0.94 2.14
N LEU A 277 -4.79 -0.31 2.17
CA LEU A 277 -5.68 -0.89 1.16
C LEU A 277 -7.00 -1.28 1.81
N ASP A 278 -8.06 -0.58 1.45
CA ASP A 278 -9.41 -0.81 1.95
C ASP A 278 -10.31 -1.25 0.80
N ILE A 279 -10.88 -2.46 0.92
CA ILE A 279 -11.82 -3.03 -0.04
C ILE A 279 -13.23 -2.95 0.57
N GLY A 280 -14.10 -2.22 -0.11
CA GLY A 280 -15.52 -2.10 0.19
C GLY A 280 -16.31 -3.34 -0.26
N ASP A 281 -17.37 -3.14 -1.03
CA ASP A 281 -18.35 -4.14 -1.44
C ASP A 281 -18.03 -4.84 -2.78
N VAL A 282 -16.73 -4.95 -3.10
CA VAL A 282 -16.24 -5.48 -4.38
C VAL A 282 -15.17 -6.55 -4.20
N SER A 283 -14.89 -7.30 -5.27
CA SER A 283 -13.77 -8.25 -5.32
C SER A 283 -12.59 -7.65 -6.08
N LEU A 284 -11.42 -7.53 -5.46
CA LEU A 284 -10.18 -7.13 -6.14
C LEU A 284 -9.33 -8.35 -6.49
N ASN A 285 -9.11 -8.55 -7.79
CA ASN A 285 -8.09 -9.46 -8.31
C ASN A 285 -6.77 -8.71 -8.51
N PHE A 286 -5.86 -8.89 -7.56
CA PHE A 286 -4.49 -8.39 -7.61
C PHE A 286 -3.63 -9.36 -8.43
N ASN A 287 -3.65 -9.21 -9.75
CA ASN A 287 -3.00 -10.12 -10.71
C ASN A 287 -1.67 -9.54 -11.23
N MET A 288 -0.90 -8.93 -10.34
CA MET A 288 0.37 -8.29 -10.66
C MET A 288 1.54 -9.27 -10.60
N THR A 289 2.52 -9.16 -11.51
CA THR A 289 3.58 -10.18 -11.72
C THR A 289 5.00 -9.69 -11.41
N GLY A 290 5.16 -8.60 -10.66
CA GLY A 290 6.46 -7.99 -10.38
C GLY A 290 7.31 -8.73 -9.34
N ASN A 291 8.64 -8.59 -9.46
CA ASN A 291 9.69 -9.11 -8.57
C ASN A 291 10.82 -8.05 -8.49
N PRO A 292 11.28 -7.52 -7.32
CA PRO A 292 11.17 -7.99 -5.93
C PRO A 292 9.79 -7.84 -5.29
N GLY A 293 8.78 -7.41 -6.05
CA GLY A 293 7.38 -7.52 -5.67
C GLY A 293 6.67 -6.19 -5.52
N HIS A 294 5.41 -6.30 -5.13
CA HIS A 294 4.50 -5.22 -4.78
C HIS A 294 4.57 -4.96 -3.28
N SER A 295 4.19 -3.77 -2.82
CA SER A 295 4.26 -3.40 -1.41
C SER A 295 2.91 -2.89 -0.90
N ILE A 296 2.47 -3.44 0.22
CA ILE A 296 1.42 -2.86 1.06
C ILE A 296 2.07 -2.53 2.40
N LYS A 297 2.13 -1.25 2.74
CA LYS A 297 2.91 -0.72 3.88
C LYS A 297 2.05 -0.46 5.12
N GLY A 298 0.74 -0.41 4.96
CA GLY A 298 -0.26 -0.18 5.99
C GLY A 298 -1.25 -1.33 6.09
N ASN A 299 -2.43 -1.06 6.62
CA ASN A 299 -3.44 -2.07 6.87
C ASN A 299 -4.07 -2.58 5.57
N ILE A 300 -4.56 -3.82 5.62
CA ILE A 300 -5.55 -4.33 4.68
C ILE A 300 -6.87 -4.46 5.43
N SER A 301 -7.89 -3.73 4.98
CA SER A 301 -9.26 -3.90 5.46
C SER A 301 -10.13 -4.40 4.33
N VAL A 302 -10.87 -5.48 4.56
CA VAL A 302 -11.87 -5.97 3.60
C VAL A 302 -13.22 -5.98 4.30
N SER A 303 -14.19 -5.26 3.75
CA SER A 303 -15.58 -5.24 4.23
C SER A 303 -16.21 -6.63 4.09
N PRO A 304 -17.18 -7.02 4.94
CA PRO A 304 -17.86 -8.32 4.86
C PRO A 304 -18.46 -8.71 3.48
N LEU A 305 -18.67 -7.74 2.60
CA LEU A 305 -19.20 -7.94 1.25
C LEU A 305 -18.11 -7.95 0.16
N GLY A 306 -16.86 -7.64 0.51
CA GLY A 306 -15.73 -7.58 -0.40
C GLY A 306 -14.81 -8.79 -0.33
N SER A 307 -13.88 -8.87 -1.27
CA SER A 307 -12.82 -9.87 -1.29
C SER A 307 -11.54 -9.34 -1.94
N LEU A 308 -10.40 -9.94 -1.59
CA LEU A 308 -9.08 -9.63 -2.10
C LEU A 308 -8.34 -10.91 -2.50
N HIS A 309 -8.01 -11.01 -3.77
CA HIS A 309 -7.35 -12.17 -4.35
C HIS A 309 -5.99 -11.79 -4.93
N PHE A 310 -4.91 -12.22 -4.28
CA PHE A 310 -3.56 -12.17 -4.86
C PHE A 310 -3.35 -13.38 -5.77
N ALA A 311 -3.74 -13.28 -7.04
CA ALA A 311 -3.81 -14.41 -7.97
C ALA A 311 -3.04 -14.18 -9.28
N PRO A 312 -1.72 -13.90 -9.22
CA PRO A 312 -0.94 -13.62 -10.41
C PRO A 312 -0.82 -14.85 -11.33
N ALA A 313 -0.82 -14.61 -12.64
CA ALA A 313 -0.73 -15.67 -13.66
C ALA A 313 0.67 -16.31 -13.73
N SER A 314 1.70 -15.62 -13.22
CA SER A 314 3.08 -16.09 -13.10
C SER A 314 3.61 -15.73 -11.71
N ALA A 315 4.80 -16.23 -11.36
CA ALA A 315 5.44 -15.93 -10.08
C ALA A 315 5.45 -14.42 -9.80
N ALA A 316 5.00 -14.03 -8.62
CA ALA A 316 5.00 -12.66 -8.13
C ALA A 316 5.18 -12.63 -6.62
N THR A 317 5.50 -11.44 -6.10
CA THR A 317 5.79 -11.26 -4.68
C THR A 317 4.96 -10.10 -4.11
N ILE A 318 4.34 -10.30 -2.94
CA ILE A 318 3.67 -9.25 -2.17
C ILE A 318 4.42 -9.08 -0.85
N ASN A 319 4.83 -7.85 -0.58
CA ASN A 319 5.60 -7.49 0.60
C ASN A 319 4.70 -6.74 1.58
N PHE A 320 4.64 -7.24 2.80
CA PHE A 320 4.12 -6.52 3.96
C PHE A 320 5.30 -5.86 4.66
N ASN A 321 5.62 -4.64 4.21
CA ASN A 321 6.88 -3.95 4.53
C ASN A 321 6.67 -2.54 5.11
N GLY A 322 5.62 -2.40 5.92
CA GLY A 322 5.34 -1.20 6.68
C GLY A 322 6.40 -0.84 7.72
N THR A 323 6.33 0.39 8.21
CA THR A 323 7.10 0.87 9.38
C THR A 323 6.25 0.97 10.65
N ALA A 324 4.92 0.97 10.51
CA ALA A 324 3.95 0.89 11.60
C ALA A 324 3.33 -0.51 11.64
N ALA A 325 2.75 -0.89 12.78
CA ALA A 325 2.08 -2.19 12.92
C ALA A 325 0.96 -2.32 11.87
N GLN A 326 0.93 -3.45 11.15
CA GLN A 326 -0.08 -3.73 10.13
C GLN A 326 -1.13 -4.69 10.67
N THR A 327 -2.38 -4.47 10.28
CA THR A 327 -3.49 -5.41 10.45
C THR A 327 -3.99 -5.87 9.10
N ILE A 328 -4.20 -7.16 8.95
CA ILE A 328 -4.85 -7.77 7.78
C ILE A 328 -6.18 -8.33 8.27
N ASN A 329 -7.28 -7.67 7.88
CA ASN A 329 -8.60 -8.11 8.26
C ASN A 329 -9.06 -9.32 7.42
N ASN A 330 -9.31 -10.46 8.06
CA ASN A 330 -9.79 -11.69 7.38
C ASN A 330 -10.90 -12.42 8.14
N THR A 331 -11.82 -11.69 8.78
CA THR A 331 -12.77 -12.25 9.76
C THR A 331 -13.81 -13.24 9.22
N ILE A 332 -14.09 -13.30 7.90
CA ILE A 332 -15.14 -14.15 7.29
C ILE A 332 -14.55 -15.10 6.24
N SER A 333 -13.40 -15.68 6.56
CA SER A 333 -12.53 -16.51 5.72
C SER A 333 -13.19 -17.32 4.56
N PRO A 334 -12.59 -17.33 3.35
CA PRO A 334 -11.43 -16.53 2.96
C PRO A 334 -11.85 -15.24 2.24
N MET A 335 -11.68 -14.10 2.91
CA MET A 335 -11.88 -12.78 2.29
C MET A 335 -10.58 -12.26 1.66
N VAL A 336 -9.43 -12.66 2.21
CA VAL A 336 -8.11 -12.46 1.61
C VAL A 336 -7.51 -13.81 1.25
N THR A 337 -7.14 -14.00 -0.02
CA THR A 337 -6.52 -15.25 -0.52
C THR A 337 -5.21 -15.01 -1.24
N PHE A 338 -4.27 -15.93 -1.08
CA PHE A 338 -2.98 -15.94 -1.78
C PHE A 338 -2.91 -17.13 -2.75
N GLY A 339 -2.82 -16.86 -4.04
CA GLY A 339 -2.81 -17.86 -5.12
C GLY A 339 -1.49 -18.63 -5.24
N ASN A 340 -1.48 -19.65 -6.10
CA ASN A 340 -0.37 -20.59 -6.25
C ASN A 340 0.95 -19.95 -6.73
N ASN A 341 0.89 -18.80 -7.37
CA ASN A 341 2.06 -18.10 -7.88
C ASN A 341 2.47 -16.90 -7.01
N GLN A 342 1.80 -16.70 -5.87
CA GLN A 342 2.02 -15.55 -5.01
C GLN A 342 2.95 -15.93 -3.86
N GLU A 343 4.19 -15.44 -3.90
CA GLU A 343 5.04 -15.38 -2.70
C GLU A 343 4.56 -14.26 -1.78
N VAL A 344 4.53 -14.55 -0.47
CA VAL A 344 4.23 -13.56 0.57
C VAL A 344 5.48 -13.29 1.41
N VAL A 345 5.87 -12.03 1.52
CA VAL A 345 7.03 -11.62 2.33
C VAL A 345 6.56 -10.80 3.52
N PHE A 346 6.87 -11.28 4.72
CA PHE A 346 6.67 -10.55 5.97
C PHE A 346 7.94 -9.79 6.33
N ASN A 347 7.93 -8.47 6.16
CA ASN A 347 9.09 -7.59 6.38
C ASN A 347 8.70 -6.28 7.07
N ASN A 348 7.93 -6.38 8.15
CA ASN A 348 7.51 -5.23 8.94
C ASN A 348 7.99 -5.37 10.39
N PRO A 349 9.07 -4.66 10.78
CA PRO A 349 9.62 -4.73 12.14
C PRO A 349 8.62 -4.44 13.27
N ALA A 350 7.58 -3.64 13.00
CA ALA A 350 6.53 -3.29 13.95
C ALA A 350 5.49 -4.42 14.14
N GLY A 351 5.49 -5.42 13.26
CA GLY A 351 4.63 -6.60 13.33
C GLY A 351 3.40 -6.53 12.42
N ILE A 352 2.83 -7.71 12.18
CA ILE A 352 1.67 -7.92 11.31
C ILE A 352 0.66 -8.75 12.09
N THR A 353 -0.59 -8.34 12.14
CA THR A 353 -1.66 -9.07 12.84
C THR A 353 -2.71 -9.53 11.84
N PHE A 354 -2.99 -10.83 11.81
CA PHE A 354 -4.14 -11.37 11.09
C PHE A 354 -5.33 -11.50 12.05
N THR A 355 -6.48 -10.92 11.68
CA THR A 355 -7.71 -11.00 12.51
C THR A 355 -8.54 -12.26 12.24
N GLY A 356 -8.21 -13.02 11.20
CA GLY A 356 -8.86 -14.26 10.83
C GLY A 356 -7.88 -15.25 10.19
N ASP A 357 -8.41 -16.42 9.84
CA ASP A 357 -7.63 -17.50 9.22
C ASP A 357 -7.06 -17.02 7.87
N ALA A 358 -5.88 -17.49 7.47
CA ALA A 358 -5.33 -17.18 6.15
C ALA A 358 -4.65 -18.41 5.56
N THR A 359 -4.76 -18.60 4.24
CA THR A 359 -4.16 -19.72 3.53
C THR A 359 -3.14 -19.24 2.52
N PHE A 360 -1.94 -19.80 2.58
CA PHE A 360 -0.83 -19.56 1.66
C PHE A 360 -0.63 -20.78 0.77
N ASN A 361 -0.56 -20.56 -0.53
CA ASN A 361 -0.42 -21.65 -1.51
C ASN A 361 0.99 -21.82 -2.09
N ASN A 362 1.89 -20.88 -1.80
CA ASN A 362 3.28 -20.87 -2.25
C ASN A 362 4.21 -20.47 -1.09
N LEU A 363 5.42 -20.02 -1.39
CA LEU A 363 6.44 -19.59 -0.43
C LEU A 363 5.95 -18.42 0.44
N VAL A 364 6.19 -18.54 1.74
CA VAL A 364 6.14 -17.43 2.68
C VAL A 364 7.53 -17.17 3.23
N THR A 365 8.02 -15.95 3.05
CA THR A 365 9.35 -15.52 3.49
C THR A 365 9.23 -14.59 4.70
N PHE A 366 9.78 -15.03 5.83
CA PHE A 366 9.88 -14.26 7.06
C PHE A 366 11.19 -13.48 7.06
N THR A 367 11.12 -12.15 7.11
CA THR A 367 12.32 -11.28 7.08
C THR A 367 12.45 -10.49 8.37
N SER A 368 11.39 -9.77 8.75
CA SER A 368 11.38 -8.93 9.95
C SER A 368 9.94 -8.75 10.45
N GLY A 369 9.77 -8.75 11.77
CA GLY A 369 8.47 -8.59 12.40
C GLY A 369 7.82 -9.90 12.82
N VAL A 370 7.10 -9.83 13.94
CA VAL A 370 6.28 -10.96 14.39
C VAL A 370 4.94 -10.92 13.67
N VAL A 371 4.52 -12.08 13.17
CA VAL A 371 3.19 -12.29 12.59
C VAL A 371 2.29 -12.86 13.68
N THR A 372 1.29 -12.11 14.10
CA THR A 372 0.40 -12.50 15.20
C THR A 372 -0.90 -13.04 14.66
N ILE A 373 -1.35 -14.18 15.21
CA ILE A 373 -2.67 -14.73 14.96
C ILE A 373 -3.27 -15.29 16.25
N ALA A 374 -4.45 -14.79 16.63
CA ALA A 374 -5.09 -15.16 17.88
C ALA A 374 -5.89 -16.47 17.75
N ASN A 375 -5.87 -17.30 18.79
CA ASN A 375 -6.74 -18.48 18.90
C ASN A 375 -8.23 -18.07 18.78
N PRO A 376 -9.08 -18.82 18.06
CA PRO A 376 -8.85 -20.14 17.45
C PRO A 376 -8.24 -20.13 16.04
N LYS A 377 -7.83 -18.97 15.52
CA LYS A 377 -7.42 -18.79 14.12
C LYS A 377 -6.05 -19.38 13.83
N ALA A 378 -5.80 -19.73 12.56
CA ALA A 378 -4.55 -20.29 12.10
C ALA A 378 -4.08 -19.74 10.74
N LEU A 379 -2.75 -19.69 10.58
CA LEU A 379 -2.10 -19.48 9.29
C LEU A 379 -1.85 -20.85 8.65
N THR A 380 -2.49 -21.12 7.53
CA THR A 380 -2.49 -22.43 6.87
C THR A 380 -1.60 -22.42 5.64
N PHE A 381 -0.67 -23.36 5.59
CA PHE A 381 0.19 -23.63 4.45
C PHE A 381 -0.38 -24.81 3.66
N SER A 382 -0.65 -24.61 2.37
CA SER A 382 -1.17 -25.68 1.51
C SER A 382 -0.15 -26.82 1.31
N ALA A 383 -0.54 -27.89 0.62
CA ALA A 383 0.33 -29.03 0.31
C ALA A 383 1.66 -28.61 -0.36
N THR A 384 1.62 -27.60 -1.23
CA THR A 384 2.78 -27.09 -2.00
C THR A 384 3.48 -25.90 -1.37
N ALA A 385 2.87 -25.27 -0.36
CA ALA A 385 3.42 -24.08 0.28
C ALA A 385 4.67 -24.41 1.12
N THR A 386 5.62 -23.49 1.13
CA THR A 386 6.91 -23.60 1.84
C THR A 386 7.16 -22.36 2.69
N VAL A 387 8.11 -22.45 3.61
CA VAL A 387 8.52 -21.36 4.50
C VAL A 387 10.02 -21.14 4.37
N ALA A 388 10.44 -19.87 4.35
CA ALA A 388 11.84 -19.47 4.43
C ALA A 388 12.05 -18.31 5.41
N GLY A 389 13.27 -18.15 5.91
CA GLY A 389 13.71 -16.96 6.67
C GLY A 389 13.25 -16.85 8.14
N ALA A 390 12.42 -17.79 8.62
CA ALA A 390 11.95 -17.78 10.00
C ALA A 390 13.12 -17.77 11.01
N SER A 391 13.09 -16.84 11.95
CA SER A 391 14.17 -16.56 12.90
C SER A 391 13.64 -15.76 14.09
N ASN A 392 14.49 -15.42 15.07
CA ASN A 392 14.08 -14.52 16.17
C ASN A 392 13.64 -13.13 15.69
N ALA A 393 14.03 -12.71 14.48
CA ALA A 393 13.59 -11.46 13.89
C ALA A 393 12.16 -11.56 13.32
N SER A 394 11.71 -12.75 12.92
CA SER A 394 10.40 -12.96 12.30
C SER A 394 9.91 -14.41 12.40
N PHE A 395 8.75 -14.58 13.01
CA PHE A 395 8.04 -15.85 13.24
C PHE A 395 6.55 -15.58 13.46
N VAL A 396 5.76 -16.64 13.56
CA VAL A 396 4.33 -16.62 13.90
C VAL A 396 4.13 -16.77 15.41
N ASP A 397 3.52 -15.77 16.04
CA ASP A 397 2.97 -15.86 17.40
C ASP A 397 1.50 -16.30 17.29
N GLY A 398 1.27 -17.61 17.33
CA GLY A 398 -0.03 -18.23 17.16
C GLY A 398 0.03 -19.60 16.46
N LYS A 399 -1.12 -20.11 16.01
CA LYS A 399 -1.23 -21.42 15.35
C LYS A 399 -0.81 -21.35 13.89
N VAL A 400 -0.02 -22.33 13.47
CA VAL A 400 0.33 -22.56 12.06
C VAL A 400 -0.12 -23.97 11.68
N ALA A 401 -0.86 -24.08 10.59
CA ALA A 401 -1.28 -25.34 10.01
C ALA A 401 -0.52 -25.65 8.72
N LYS A 402 -0.27 -26.93 8.47
CA LYS A 402 0.28 -27.45 7.21
C LYS A 402 -0.62 -28.55 6.70
N ILE A 403 -1.13 -28.37 5.48
CA ILE A 403 -1.87 -29.40 4.74
C ILE A 403 -0.89 -30.30 4.00
N GLY A 404 -1.18 -31.58 3.95
CA GLY A 404 -0.44 -32.59 3.18
C GLY A 404 0.55 -33.40 4.00
N ASN A 405 1.40 -34.13 3.28
CA ASN A 405 2.28 -35.16 3.81
C ASN A 405 3.76 -34.91 3.46
N SER A 406 4.12 -33.64 3.31
CA SER A 406 5.50 -33.20 3.06
C SER A 406 6.15 -32.67 4.33
N ALA A 407 7.47 -32.83 4.43
CA ALA A 407 8.25 -32.31 5.55
C ALA A 407 8.05 -30.79 5.68
N PHE A 408 7.91 -30.32 6.90
CA PHE A 408 7.62 -28.92 7.18
C PHE A 408 8.16 -28.49 8.53
N THR A 409 8.80 -27.33 8.57
CA THR A 409 9.24 -26.66 9.80
C THR A 409 8.29 -25.51 10.08
N PHE A 410 7.49 -25.63 11.14
CA PHE A 410 6.53 -24.62 11.53
C PHE A 410 7.26 -23.37 12.05
N PRO A 411 7.03 -22.18 11.45
CA PRO A 411 7.67 -20.93 11.86
C PRO A 411 7.07 -20.35 13.15
N VAL A 412 6.86 -21.17 14.18
CA VAL A 412 6.17 -20.76 15.42
C VAL A 412 7.13 -20.20 16.47
N GLY A 413 6.65 -19.26 17.27
CA GLY A 413 7.41 -18.62 18.34
C GLY A 413 6.52 -17.80 19.27
N LYS A 414 7.13 -17.09 20.22
CA LYS A 414 6.43 -16.19 21.16
C LYS A 414 7.21 -14.91 21.41
N THR A 415 6.48 -13.83 21.66
CA THR A 415 7.04 -12.50 21.93
C THR A 415 7.54 -12.31 23.37
N ASN A 416 7.13 -13.19 24.29
CA ASN A 416 7.43 -13.13 25.71
C ASN A 416 8.38 -14.25 26.18
N CYS A 417 9.46 -14.47 25.43
CA CYS A 417 10.46 -15.49 25.71
C CYS A 417 11.57 -14.99 26.63
N GLY A 418 12.45 -15.92 27.00
CA GLY A 418 13.62 -15.70 27.82
C GLY A 418 13.29 -15.37 29.28
N ILE A 419 14.36 -15.18 30.05
CA ILE A 419 14.29 -14.92 31.50
C ILE A 419 13.56 -13.61 31.81
N THR A 420 13.69 -12.62 30.93
CA THR A 420 13.06 -11.31 31.09
C THR A 420 11.59 -11.28 30.66
N GLY A 421 11.11 -12.31 29.95
CA GLY A 421 9.77 -12.32 29.35
C GLY A 421 9.57 -11.27 28.25
N THR A 422 10.65 -10.70 27.71
CA THR A 422 10.60 -9.63 26.68
C THR A 422 11.32 -10.01 25.38
N ILE A 423 11.88 -11.22 25.30
CA ILE A 423 12.62 -11.67 24.12
C ILE A 423 11.65 -12.23 23.09
N LYS A 424 11.81 -11.81 21.84
CA LYS A 424 11.17 -12.46 20.68
C LYS A 424 11.91 -13.77 20.38
N GLY A 425 11.21 -14.90 20.52
CA GLY A 425 11.82 -16.21 20.42
C GLY A 425 11.15 -17.09 19.36
N TYR A 426 11.91 -17.43 18.32
CA TYR A 426 11.54 -18.48 17.37
C TYR A 426 11.92 -19.84 17.96
N ALA A 427 10.95 -20.74 18.05
CA ALA A 427 11.08 -22.05 18.66
C ALA A 427 10.35 -23.08 17.79
N ALA A 428 11.03 -23.53 16.74
CA ALA A 428 10.43 -24.36 15.70
C ALA A 428 10.02 -25.75 16.20
N LEU A 429 8.88 -26.23 15.69
CA LEU A 429 8.54 -27.65 15.60
C LEU A 429 8.65 -28.05 14.14
N ALA A 430 9.29 -29.18 13.85
CA ALA A 430 9.33 -29.76 12.51
C ALA A 430 8.64 -31.12 12.48
N ILE A 431 7.98 -31.44 11.36
CA ILE A 431 7.46 -32.76 11.03
C ILE A 431 8.12 -33.28 9.75
N SER A 432 8.44 -34.57 9.71
CA SER A 432 9.10 -35.21 8.56
C SER A 432 8.84 -36.73 8.55
N ASN A 433 9.45 -37.46 7.61
CA ASN A 433 9.38 -38.92 7.50
C ASN A 433 7.98 -39.50 7.70
N PHE A 434 7.07 -39.08 6.83
CA PHE A 434 5.67 -39.51 6.83
C PHE A 434 5.58 -41.00 6.47
N MET A 435 5.07 -41.80 7.40
CA MET A 435 4.88 -43.24 7.27
C MET A 435 3.41 -43.64 7.51
N GLY A 436 2.99 -44.77 6.95
CA GLY A 436 1.60 -45.24 7.01
C GLY A 436 0.71 -44.66 5.90
N THR A 437 -0.62 -44.67 6.09
CA THR A 437 -1.58 -44.12 5.12
C THR A 437 -1.82 -42.63 5.37
N THR A 438 -0.89 -41.78 4.95
CA THR A 438 -1.05 -40.31 5.03
C THR A 438 -1.81 -39.78 3.83
N ALA A 439 -2.88 -39.00 4.05
CA ALA A 439 -3.60 -38.33 2.96
C ALA A 439 -2.92 -36.99 2.63
N SER A 440 -2.92 -36.61 1.35
CA SER A 440 -2.49 -35.27 0.92
C SER A 440 -3.39 -34.14 1.43
N THR A 441 -4.50 -34.49 2.07
CA THR A 441 -5.48 -33.58 2.67
C THR A 441 -5.38 -33.51 4.20
N ASP A 442 -4.49 -34.28 4.83
CA ASP A 442 -4.29 -34.21 6.27
C ASP A 442 -3.78 -32.83 6.67
N GLN A 443 -4.29 -32.29 7.78
CA GLN A 443 -3.82 -31.00 8.30
C GLN A 443 -3.14 -31.18 9.66
N PHE A 444 -1.88 -30.76 9.75
CA PHE A 444 -1.10 -30.74 10.99
C PHE A 444 -1.03 -29.31 11.51
N THR A 445 -1.46 -29.07 12.74
CA THR A 445 -1.47 -27.73 13.34
C THR A 445 -0.54 -27.67 14.53
N ALA A 446 0.45 -26.76 14.47
CA ALA A 446 1.41 -26.55 15.54
C ALA A 446 1.27 -25.16 16.17
N GLU A 447 1.61 -25.07 17.46
CA GLU A 447 1.77 -23.80 18.17
C GLU A 447 2.87 -23.96 19.22
N TYR A 448 3.70 -22.94 19.38
CA TYR A 448 4.64 -22.84 20.50
C TYR A 448 3.98 -22.06 21.65
N LYS A 449 4.10 -22.57 22.87
CA LYS A 449 3.50 -22.00 24.08
C LYS A 449 4.57 -21.64 25.09
N ARG A 450 4.45 -20.46 25.68
CA ARG A 450 5.18 -20.06 26.89
C ARG A 450 4.30 -20.37 28.10
N GLY A 451 4.78 -21.25 28.98
CA GLY A 451 4.03 -21.69 30.15
C GLY A 451 4.56 -23.00 30.72
N ASP A 452 4.21 -23.27 31.97
CA ASP A 452 4.55 -24.51 32.64
C ASP A 452 3.83 -25.69 31.97
N ALA A 453 4.60 -26.67 31.46
CA ALA A 453 4.03 -27.84 30.80
C ALA A 453 3.53 -28.89 31.82
N LEU A 454 4.06 -28.89 33.05
CA LEU A 454 3.68 -29.89 34.07
C LEU A 454 2.17 -29.89 34.41
N PRO A 455 1.50 -28.72 34.56
CA PRO A 455 0.05 -28.66 34.76
C PRO A 455 -0.81 -29.30 33.67
N LEU A 456 -0.31 -29.44 32.42
CA LEU A 456 -1.06 -30.12 31.34
C LEU A 456 -1.37 -31.59 31.70
N GLY A 457 -0.49 -32.21 32.51
CA GLY A 457 -0.68 -33.55 33.03
C GLY A 457 -1.34 -33.61 34.41
N ASN A 458 -1.99 -32.52 34.85
CA ASN A 458 -2.47 -32.36 36.23
C ASN A 458 -1.35 -32.63 37.27
N GLY A 459 -0.12 -32.23 36.95
CA GLY A 459 1.05 -32.47 37.80
C GLY A 459 1.62 -33.89 37.74
N MET A 460 1.07 -34.77 36.89
CA MET A 460 1.47 -36.17 36.83
C MET A 460 2.40 -36.47 35.65
N ILE A 461 3.47 -37.20 35.97
CA ILE A 461 4.34 -37.91 35.03
C ILE A 461 4.18 -39.39 35.36
N THR A 462 3.57 -40.15 34.45
CA THR A 462 3.28 -41.57 34.70
C THR A 462 4.33 -42.49 34.07
N ASN A 463 5.07 -42.00 33.08
CA ASN A 463 6.18 -42.75 32.52
C ASN A 463 7.41 -42.64 33.43
N LEU A 464 7.84 -43.77 34.00
CA LEU A 464 8.99 -43.85 34.91
C LEU A 464 10.33 -43.47 34.25
N GLY A 465 10.39 -43.40 32.92
CA GLY A 465 11.57 -42.94 32.19
C GLY A 465 11.75 -41.42 32.17
N ILE A 466 10.74 -40.65 32.58
CA ILE A 466 10.78 -39.18 32.58
C ILE A 466 10.94 -38.70 34.02
N SER A 467 11.97 -37.90 34.29
CA SER A 467 12.15 -37.26 35.60
C SER A 467 11.33 -35.98 35.71
N HIS A 468 11.40 -35.11 34.71
CA HIS A 468 10.70 -33.82 34.67
C HIS A 468 10.62 -33.27 33.25
N VAL A 469 9.69 -32.37 33.04
CA VAL A 469 9.43 -31.68 31.77
C VAL A 469 9.70 -30.18 31.90
N SER A 470 9.86 -29.49 30.78
CA SER A 470 9.99 -28.03 30.72
C SER A 470 8.85 -27.37 31.47
N ARG A 471 9.22 -26.51 32.41
CA ARG A 471 8.29 -25.64 33.11
C ARG A 471 8.25 -24.23 32.52
N CYS A 472 8.92 -24.01 31.39
CA CYS A 472 8.98 -22.72 30.71
C CYS A 472 8.16 -22.69 29.42
N ASP A 473 8.06 -23.81 28.72
CA ASP A 473 7.44 -23.89 27.41
C ASP A 473 7.05 -25.31 27.01
N TYR A 474 6.26 -25.38 25.96
CA TYR A 474 5.89 -26.61 25.26
C TYR A 474 5.39 -26.27 23.85
N TRP A 475 5.23 -27.30 23.04
CA TRP A 475 4.60 -27.23 21.73
C TRP A 475 3.32 -28.04 21.75
N THR A 476 2.32 -27.60 21.00
CA THR A 476 1.18 -28.43 20.66
C THR A 476 1.28 -28.83 19.20
N LEU A 477 0.94 -30.07 18.89
CA LEU A 477 0.76 -30.56 17.53
C LEU A 477 -0.55 -31.34 17.51
N THR A 478 -1.50 -30.94 16.67
CA THR A 478 -2.73 -31.69 16.41
C THR A 478 -2.83 -32.08 14.96
N ARG A 479 -3.70 -33.04 14.65
CA ARG A 479 -4.01 -33.41 13.27
C ARG A 479 -5.50 -33.56 13.07
N ASP A 480 -6.01 -32.94 12.02
CA ASP A 480 -7.36 -33.13 11.52
C ASP A 480 -7.27 -34.01 10.26
N GLY A 481 -7.66 -35.28 10.36
CA GLY A 481 -7.60 -36.26 9.26
C GLY A 481 -8.07 -37.66 9.66
N ALA A 482 -8.67 -38.42 8.73
CA ALA A 482 -9.37 -39.67 9.03
C ALA A 482 -8.47 -40.92 9.13
N THR A 483 -7.22 -40.86 8.66
CA THR A 483 -6.31 -42.03 8.61
C THR A 483 -5.23 -41.99 9.68
N ALA A 484 -4.67 -43.15 10.04
CA ALA A 484 -3.51 -43.20 10.93
C ALA A 484 -2.23 -42.80 10.18
N SER A 485 -1.45 -41.89 10.75
CA SER A 485 -0.15 -41.50 10.23
C SER A 485 0.93 -41.62 11.29
N THR A 486 2.17 -41.77 10.84
CA THR A 486 3.36 -41.73 11.69
C THR A 486 4.30 -40.68 11.12
N VAL A 487 4.84 -39.81 11.96
CA VAL A 487 5.77 -38.74 11.58
C VAL A 487 6.94 -38.68 12.54
N ASP A 488 8.08 -38.24 12.05
CA ASP A 488 9.17 -37.81 12.91
C ASP A 488 8.92 -36.36 13.30
N ILE A 489 8.99 -36.06 14.60
CA ILE A 489 8.92 -34.69 15.12
C ILE A 489 10.32 -34.23 15.53
N ALA A 490 10.56 -32.93 15.45
CA ALA A 490 11.77 -32.35 16.00
C ALA A 490 11.54 -30.96 16.60
N LEU A 491 12.05 -30.74 17.80
CA LEU A 491 11.88 -29.50 18.57
C LEU A 491 13.21 -28.75 18.63
N SER A 492 13.19 -27.47 18.26
CA SER A 492 14.36 -26.60 18.34
C SER A 492 14.39 -25.85 19.67
N TRP A 493 15.57 -25.74 20.28
CA TRP A 493 15.77 -24.92 21.47
C TRP A 493 16.89 -23.91 21.31
N ASN A 494 16.78 -22.85 22.08
CA ASN A 494 17.84 -21.91 22.40
C ASN A 494 17.66 -21.47 23.85
N SER A 495 18.67 -21.68 24.68
CA SER A 495 18.64 -21.34 26.11
C SER A 495 18.33 -19.87 26.40
N THR A 496 18.59 -18.93 25.48
CA THR A 496 18.20 -17.52 25.65
C THR A 496 16.71 -17.28 25.40
N ILE A 497 16.06 -18.17 24.65
CA ILE A 497 14.64 -18.13 24.30
C ILE A 497 13.82 -18.95 25.29
N ASN A 498 14.22 -20.21 25.50
CA ASN A 498 13.40 -21.18 26.21
C ASN A 498 13.52 -21.03 27.74
N ASN A 499 14.67 -20.62 28.26
CA ASN A 499 14.85 -20.45 29.71
C ASN A 499 13.93 -19.34 30.26
N CYS A 500 13.31 -19.60 31.41
CA CYS A 500 12.43 -18.68 32.14
C CYS A 500 12.90 -18.38 33.58
N ALA A 501 14.06 -18.89 34.00
CA ALA A 501 14.55 -18.73 35.37
C ALA A 501 15.67 -17.71 35.51
N SER A 502 15.57 -16.87 36.54
CA SER A 502 16.57 -15.83 36.87
C SER A 502 17.66 -16.38 37.78
N TYR A 503 18.69 -17.03 37.21
CA TYR A 503 19.93 -17.48 37.88
C TYR A 503 19.78 -18.60 38.95
N PRO A 504 20.75 -19.54 39.11
CA PRO A 504 21.74 -20.03 38.17
C PRO A 504 21.24 -21.27 37.39
N ALA A 505 19.92 -21.52 37.33
CA ALA A 505 19.40 -22.72 36.68
C ALA A 505 19.62 -22.69 35.15
N THR A 506 20.55 -23.51 34.68
CA THR A 506 20.76 -23.76 33.25
C THR A 506 19.55 -24.49 32.68
N TYR A 507 19.05 -24.05 31.51
CA TYR A 507 17.92 -24.71 30.86
C TYR A 507 18.23 -26.16 30.48
N ILE A 508 19.31 -26.34 29.71
CA ILE A 508 19.87 -27.63 29.29
C ILE A 508 21.35 -27.60 29.64
N ASN A 509 21.87 -28.65 30.29
CA ASN A 509 23.29 -28.77 30.65
C ASN A 509 23.92 -30.12 30.26
N ASP A 510 23.12 -31.10 29.83
CA ASP A 510 23.60 -32.42 29.39
C ASP A 510 22.66 -33.00 28.32
N LEU A 511 23.14 -33.06 27.09
CA LEU A 511 22.35 -33.57 25.97
C LEU A 511 22.09 -35.08 26.04
N THR A 512 22.91 -35.84 26.77
CA THR A 512 22.78 -37.31 26.83
C THR A 512 21.55 -37.77 27.60
N THR A 513 21.00 -36.89 28.45
CA THR A 513 19.79 -37.13 29.25
C THR A 513 18.60 -36.28 28.79
N LEU A 514 18.76 -35.49 27.74
CA LEU A 514 17.69 -34.69 27.13
C LEU A 514 16.77 -35.58 26.30
N THR A 515 15.46 -35.40 26.44
CA THR A 515 14.44 -36.08 25.64
C THR A 515 13.26 -35.15 25.32
N ILE A 516 12.32 -35.63 24.53
CA ILE A 516 11.00 -35.03 24.31
C ILE A 516 10.00 -35.87 25.09
N ALA A 517 9.20 -35.25 25.96
CA ALA A 517 8.05 -35.88 26.59
C ALA A 517 6.78 -35.59 25.80
N HIS A 518 5.80 -36.49 25.87
CA HIS A 518 4.49 -36.37 25.25
C HIS A 518 3.36 -36.39 26.30
N ASN A 519 2.31 -35.65 25.99
CA ASN A 519 1.04 -35.62 26.70
C ASN A 519 -0.09 -35.54 25.66
N SER A 520 -1.04 -36.47 25.66
CA SER A 520 -2.12 -36.51 24.66
C SER A 520 -3.08 -35.33 24.72
N ASN A 521 -3.14 -34.63 25.87
CA ASN A 521 -4.08 -33.55 26.19
C ASN A 521 -5.56 -33.94 25.99
N ILE A 522 -5.85 -35.25 25.93
CA ILE A 522 -7.20 -35.82 25.81
C ILE A 522 -7.35 -36.97 26.82
N PRO A 523 -8.15 -36.81 27.89
CA PRO A 523 -8.72 -35.54 28.36
C PRO A 523 -7.62 -34.52 28.71
N ALA A 524 -7.96 -33.25 28.92
CA ALA A 524 -7.02 -32.14 29.20
C ALA A 524 -6.17 -32.30 30.49
N THR A 525 -6.24 -33.46 31.14
CA THR A 525 -5.51 -33.86 32.34
C THR A 525 -4.69 -35.13 32.14
N SER A 526 -4.61 -35.65 30.91
CA SER A 526 -3.80 -36.84 30.59
C SER A 526 -2.37 -36.63 31.04
N PRO A 527 -1.75 -37.60 31.73
CA PRO A 527 -0.40 -37.44 32.26
C PRO A 527 0.64 -37.36 31.15
N TRP A 528 1.86 -36.94 31.50
CA TRP A 528 3.03 -37.14 30.65
C TRP A 528 3.35 -38.64 30.59
N ASP A 529 3.05 -39.26 29.45
CA ASP A 529 2.85 -40.71 29.32
C ASP A 529 3.92 -41.41 28.47
N ASN A 530 4.66 -40.66 27.65
CA ASN A 530 5.65 -41.22 26.74
C ASN A 530 6.81 -40.24 26.48
N PHE A 531 7.95 -40.76 26.00
CA PHE A 531 9.12 -39.96 25.66
C PHE A 531 9.93 -40.53 24.50
N ALA A 532 10.71 -39.67 23.85
CA ALA A 532 11.61 -40.04 22.78
C ALA A 532 12.81 -40.85 23.29
N THR A 533 13.36 -41.71 22.42
CA THR A 533 14.67 -42.31 22.67
C THR A 533 15.73 -41.21 22.84
N VAL A 534 16.52 -41.31 23.92
CA VAL A 534 17.60 -40.34 24.20
C VAL A 534 18.71 -40.41 23.14
N GLY A 535 19.37 -39.28 22.91
CA GLY A 535 20.56 -39.23 22.05
C GLY A 535 20.31 -38.81 20.59
N SER A 536 19.06 -38.55 20.19
CA SER A 536 18.73 -38.07 18.84
C SER A 536 18.69 -36.53 18.78
N TYR A 537 19.84 -35.89 18.91
CA TYR A 537 19.96 -34.42 18.89
C TYR A 537 21.08 -33.91 17.98
N THR A 538 21.01 -32.63 17.63
CA THR A 538 22.08 -31.86 17.01
C THR A 538 22.31 -30.56 17.81
N GLY A 539 23.49 -29.96 17.69
CA GLY A 539 23.82 -28.71 18.37
C GLY A 539 24.52 -28.88 19.72
N THR A 540 24.28 -27.93 20.63
CA THR A 540 24.94 -27.80 21.94
C THR A 540 23.92 -27.52 23.03
N ALA A 541 24.32 -27.57 24.30
CA ALA A 541 23.46 -27.18 25.42
C ALA A 541 22.85 -25.76 25.27
N LEU A 542 23.51 -24.85 24.53
CA LEU A 542 23.03 -23.49 24.31
C LEU A 542 21.91 -23.41 23.27
N ALA A 543 22.00 -24.19 22.19
CA ALA A 543 21.02 -24.23 21.12
C ALA A 543 21.19 -25.49 20.27
N GLY A 544 20.08 -26.03 19.79
CA GLY A 544 20.07 -27.25 19.01
C GLY A 544 18.67 -27.73 18.65
N GLN A 545 18.59 -28.96 18.15
CA GLN A 545 17.35 -29.62 17.80
C GLN A 545 17.37 -31.06 18.30
N ILE A 546 16.26 -31.52 18.88
CA ILE A 546 16.07 -32.90 19.34
C ILE A 546 14.91 -33.52 18.57
N SER A 547 15.03 -34.78 18.19
CA SER A 547 14.08 -35.49 17.34
C SER A 547 13.46 -36.69 18.05
N TRP A 548 12.21 -36.98 17.71
CA TRP A 548 11.52 -38.21 18.07
C TRP A 548 11.00 -38.87 16.81
N THR A 549 11.57 -40.03 16.50
CA THR A 549 11.22 -40.82 15.33
C THR A 549 9.95 -41.64 15.56
N GLY A 550 9.07 -41.68 14.57
CA GLY A 550 7.94 -42.62 14.57
C GLY A 550 6.78 -42.25 15.49
N VAL A 551 6.50 -40.96 15.70
CA VAL A 551 5.36 -40.49 16.50
C VAL A 551 4.05 -40.78 15.77
N GLN A 552 3.13 -41.49 16.42
CA GLN A 552 1.88 -41.93 15.82
C GLN A 552 0.75 -40.89 16.00
N SER A 553 -0.20 -40.85 15.07
CA SER A 553 -1.27 -39.84 15.06
C SER A 553 -2.25 -39.94 16.24
N GLY A 554 -2.34 -41.09 16.90
CA GLY A 554 -3.10 -41.27 18.15
C GLY A 554 -2.43 -40.67 19.39
N THR A 555 -1.20 -40.17 19.24
CA THR A 555 -0.37 -39.55 20.29
C THR A 555 0.04 -38.14 19.87
N PHE A 556 -0.82 -37.41 19.16
CA PHE A 556 -0.66 -35.97 18.97
C PHE A 556 -1.32 -35.23 20.13
N GLY A 557 -0.69 -34.16 20.58
CA GLY A 557 -1.03 -33.47 21.82
C GLY A 557 0.02 -32.41 22.12
N ALA A 558 0.43 -32.33 23.39
CA ALA A 558 1.52 -31.48 23.83
C ALA A 558 2.86 -32.25 23.86
N PHE A 559 3.92 -31.55 23.50
CA PHE A 559 5.31 -32.02 23.53
C PHE A 559 6.16 -31.00 24.28
N ALA A 560 7.01 -31.45 25.18
CA ALA A 560 7.93 -30.58 25.91
C ALA A 560 9.33 -31.18 25.93
N LEU A 561 10.36 -30.33 26.02
CA LEU A 561 11.69 -30.80 26.39
C LEU A 561 11.62 -31.39 27.80
N ALA A 562 12.34 -32.47 28.03
CA ALA A 562 12.31 -33.23 29.27
C ALA A 562 13.68 -33.82 29.60
N SER A 563 13.85 -34.24 30.85
CA SER A 563 15.03 -34.95 31.30
C SER A 563 14.66 -36.33 31.80
N ILE A 564 15.49 -37.33 31.48
CA ILE A 564 15.39 -38.68 32.06
C ILE A 564 16.17 -38.79 33.39
N SER A 565 16.84 -37.72 33.82
CA SER A 565 17.69 -37.69 35.01
C SER A 565 17.31 -36.52 35.91
N PHE A 566 17.26 -36.75 37.21
CA PHE A 566 16.97 -35.72 38.21
C PHE A 566 18.16 -34.78 38.47
N LEU A 567 19.35 -35.10 37.95
CA LEU A 567 20.59 -34.35 38.16
C LEU A 567 20.92 -33.38 37.03
N THR A 568 20.24 -33.52 35.89
CA THR A 568 20.61 -32.86 34.63
C THR A 568 19.39 -32.29 33.92
N ASN A 569 19.65 -31.30 33.07
CA ASN A 569 18.67 -30.48 32.35
C ASN A 569 17.59 -29.92 33.26
N PRO A 570 17.92 -28.98 34.17
CA PRO A 570 16.99 -28.44 35.16
C PRO A 570 15.63 -27.96 34.62
N LEU A 571 15.58 -27.51 33.35
CA LEU A 571 14.35 -27.12 32.64
C LEU A 571 13.38 -26.30 33.55
N PRO A 572 13.89 -25.19 34.11
CA PRO A 572 13.44 -24.64 35.37
C PRO A 572 12.03 -24.05 35.35
N SER A 573 11.48 -23.80 36.54
CA SER A 573 10.14 -23.26 36.74
C SER A 573 9.96 -21.81 36.26
N THR A 574 8.78 -21.50 35.76
CA THR A 574 8.31 -20.12 35.62
C THR A 574 8.27 -19.43 36.98
N SER A 575 8.88 -18.24 37.07
CA SER A 575 8.58 -17.31 38.16
C SER A 575 7.26 -16.63 37.80
N ILE A 576 6.18 -16.96 38.50
CA ILE A 576 4.91 -16.23 38.37
C ILE A 576 5.10 -14.90 39.13
N THR A 577 5.04 -13.78 38.42
CA THR A 577 4.72 -12.47 38.99
C THR A 577 3.46 -11.95 38.37
#